data_AF-A0A9P3MHN0-F1
#
_entry.id   AF-A0A9P3MHN0-F1
#
_cell.length_a   1.000
_cell.length_b   1.000
_cell.length_c   1.000
_cell.angle_alpha   90.00
_cell.angle_beta   90.00
_cell.angle_gamma   90.00
#
_symmetry.space_group_name_H-M   'P 1'
#
loop_
_entity.id
_entity.type
_entity.pdbx_description
1 polymer ?
#
loop_
_entity_poly.entity_id
_entity_poly.type
_entity_poly.pdbx_seq_one_letter_code
_entity_poly.pdbx_strand_id
1 'polypeptide(L)'
;MVRLTNKLELPIEEIGTPEKIIAALGPFVTGDSYDPDEVVETKVRKEGDQTYYEYYLETPYARSGTYNLASATAKGSTVLLLVLSASDKQWATGESKLRKMLKSFSV
;
A
#
# COMPACT_ATOMS: atom_id res chain seq x y z
N MET A 1 -1.81 -36.30 15.24
CA MET A 1 -2.74 -35.31 14.66
C MET A 1 -2.24 -34.98 13.26
N VAL A 2 -2.99 -35.30 12.22
CA VAL A 2 -2.58 -35.05 10.83
C VAL A 2 -3.30 -33.81 10.34
N ARG A 3 -2.54 -32.78 9.96
CA ARG A 3 -3.06 -31.51 9.44
C ARG A 3 -3.17 -31.64 7.91
N LEU A 4 -4.40 -31.72 7.39
CA LEU A 4 -4.66 -31.97 5.97
C LEU A 4 -4.59 -30.70 5.09
N THR A 5 -4.45 -29.52 5.69
CA THR A 5 -3.95 -28.29 5.04
C THR A 5 -3.48 -27.29 6.11
N ASN A 6 -2.33 -26.65 5.89
CA ASN A 6 -1.61 -25.85 6.89
C ASN A 6 -1.39 -24.38 6.47
N LYS A 7 -2.03 -23.90 5.41
CA LYS A 7 -1.83 -22.52 4.94
C LYS A 7 -2.57 -21.52 5.85
N LEU A 8 -1.95 -21.20 6.97
CA LEU A 8 -2.28 -20.05 7.82
C LEU A 8 -1.74 -18.73 7.24
N GLU A 9 -0.85 -18.82 6.25
CA GLU A 9 -0.21 -17.69 5.59
C GLU A 9 -0.65 -17.66 4.13
N LEU A 10 -1.48 -16.67 3.81
CA LEU A 10 -1.86 -16.37 2.43
C LEU A 10 -1.02 -15.17 1.98
N PRO A 11 -0.15 -15.33 0.95
CA PRO A 11 0.54 -14.20 0.39
C PRO A 11 -0.48 -13.23 -0.22
N ILE A 12 -0.15 -11.94 -0.27
CA ILE A 12 -1.09 -10.91 -0.71
C ILE A 12 -1.60 -11.15 -2.15
N GLU A 13 -0.79 -11.82 -2.98
CA GLU A 13 -1.17 -12.24 -4.34
C GLU A 13 -2.38 -13.19 -4.39
N GLU A 14 -2.59 -14.00 -3.35
CA GLU A 14 -3.75 -14.90 -3.25
C GLU A 14 -5.00 -14.15 -2.75
N ILE A 15 -4.81 -12.97 -2.12
CA ILE A 15 -5.91 -12.11 -1.67
C ILE A 15 -6.42 -11.27 -2.85
N GLY A 16 -5.53 -10.72 -3.67
CA GLY A 16 -5.91 -9.95 -4.84
C GLY A 16 -4.73 -9.40 -5.62
N THR A 17 -5.00 -8.89 -6.81
CA THR A 17 -4.02 -8.14 -7.59
C THR A 17 -3.79 -6.75 -6.99
N PRO A 18 -2.69 -6.05 -7.33
CA PRO A 18 -2.46 -4.69 -6.84
C PRO A 18 -3.67 -3.76 -7.05
N GLU A 19 -4.35 -3.86 -8.19
CA GLU A 19 -5.50 -3.03 -8.55
C GLU A 19 -6.72 -3.33 -7.67
N LYS A 20 -6.97 -4.62 -7.37
CA LYS A 20 -8.06 -5.01 -6.47
C LYS A 20 -7.79 -4.57 -5.04
N ILE A 21 -6.55 -4.70 -4.58
CA ILE A 21 -6.15 -4.31 -3.24
C ILE A 21 -6.29 -2.80 -3.06
N ILE A 22 -5.78 -1.98 -3.99
CA ILE A 22 -5.94 -0.52 -3.87
C ILE A 22 -7.38 -0.07 -4.04
N ALA A 23 -8.19 -0.73 -4.88
CA ALA A 23 -9.61 -0.41 -4.97
C ALA A 23 -10.36 -0.65 -3.64
N ALA A 24 -9.97 -1.70 -2.90
CA ALA A 24 -10.56 -2.00 -1.60
C ALA A 24 -10.01 -1.10 -0.47
N LEU A 25 -8.72 -0.74 -0.54
CA LEU A 25 -8.03 0.00 0.52
C LEU A 25 -7.91 1.50 0.26
N GLY A 26 -8.24 1.97 -0.94
CA GLY A 26 -8.10 3.36 -1.37
C GLY A 26 -8.74 4.38 -0.43
N PRO A 27 -9.96 4.15 0.10
CA PRO A 27 -10.56 5.03 1.11
C PRO A 27 -9.71 5.23 2.38
N PHE A 28 -8.91 4.23 2.77
CA PHE A 28 -7.99 4.35 3.91
C PHE A 28 -6.71 5.10 3.56
N VAL A 29 -6.37 5.21 2.27
CA VAL A 29 -5.23 5.98 1.76
C VAL A 29 -5.61 7.46 1.63
N THR A 30 -6.77 7.75 1.03
CA THR A 30 -7.25 9.12 0.78
C THR A 30 -7.98 9.74 1.97
N GLY A 31 -8.47 8.91 2.90
CA GLY A 31 -9.35 9.33 3.99
C GLY A 31 -10.76 9.73 3.52
N ASP A 32 -11.12 9.42 2.27
CA ASP A 32 -12.42 9.69 1.66
C ASP A 32 -12.77 8.62 0.60
N SER A 33 -13.10 9.00 -0.64
CA SER A 33 -13.32 8.06 -1.75
C SER A 33 -12.02 7.66 -2.45
N TYR A 34 -12.09 6.58 -3.22
CA TYR A 34 -11.02 6.16 -4.13
C TYR A 34 -11.41 6.45 -5.57
N ASP A 35 -10.51 7.11 -6.31
CA ASP A 35 -10.59 7.26 -7.75
C ASP A 35 -9.38 6.57 -8.41
N PRO A 36 -9.58 5.60 -9.31
CA PRO A 36 -8.47 4.95 -10.03
C PRO A 36 -7.56 5.90 -10.80
N ASP A 37 -8.08 7.04 -11.27
CA ASP A 37 -7.31 8.03 -12.03
C ASP A 37 -6.31 8.79 -11.14
N GLU A 38 -6.47 8.73 -9.82
CA GLU A 38 -5.51 9.31 -8.85
C GLU A 38 -4.26 8.43 -8.65
N VAL A 39 -4.26 7.18 -9.14
CA VAL A 39 -3.10 6.29 -9.04
C VAL A 39 -2.07 6.61 -10.12
N VAL A 40 -0.94 7.17 -9.71
CA VAL A 40 0.14 7.57 -10.63
C VAL A 40 1.15 6.45 -10.84
N GLU A 41 1.47 5.68 -9.81
CA GLU A 41 2.41 4.55 -9.89
C GLU A 41 1.90 3.36 -9.09
N THR A 42 2.08 2.17 -9.66
CA THR A 42 1.92 0.90 -8.93
C THR A 42 3.18 0.07 -9.13
N LYS A 43 3.70 -0.48 -8.04
CA LYS A 43 4.91 -1.30 -8.05
C LYS A 43 4.75 -2.51 -7.16
N VAL A 44 5.31 -3.64 -7.62
CA VAL A 44 5.39 -4.86 -6.83
C VAL A 44 6.84 -5.04 -6.36
N ARG A 45 7.05 -5.05 -5.03
CA ARG A 45 8.34 -5.37 -4.41
C ARG A 45 8.23 -6.73 -3.73
N LYS A 46 9.24 -7.58 -3.92
CA LYS A 46 9.36 -8.88 -3.22
C LYS A 46 10.61 -8.87 -2.34
N GLU A 47 10.44 -9.31 -1.10
CA GLU A 47 11.54 -9.51 -0.15
C GLU A 47 11.40 -10.88 0.50
N GLY A 48 12.23 -11.83 0.05
CA GLY A 48 12.04 -13.24 0.38
C GLY A 48 10.69 -13.75 -0.14
N ASP A 49 9.89 -14.34 0.75
CA ASP A 49 8.54 -14.84 0.45
C ASP A 49 7.45 -13.77 0.65
N GLN A 50 7.81 -12.56 1.07
CA GLN A 50 6.87 -11.48 1.33
C GLN A 50 6.74 -10.56 0.10
N THR A 51 5.51 -10.33 -0.32
CA THR A 51 5.18 -9.43 -1.42
C THR A 51 4.53 -8.15 -0.90
N TYR A 52 4.97 -7.02 -1.43
CA TYR A 52 4.48 -5.69 -1.12
C TYR A 52 3.94 -5.05 -2.39
N TYR A 53 2.73 -4.51 -2.30
CA TYR A 53 2.16 -3.64 -3.32
C TYR A 53 2.35 -2.20 -2.88
N GLU A 54 3.10 -1.46 -3.68
CA GLU A 54 3.43 -0.06 -3.43
C GLU A 54 2.66 0.81 -4.42
N TYR A 55 2.07 1.88 -3.90
CA TYR A 55 1.25 2.80 -4.67
C TYR A 55 1.74 4.23 -4.42
N TYR A 56 1.71 5.03 -5.48
CA TYR A 56 1.82 6.47 -5.42
C TYR A 56 0.56 7.07 -6.02
N LEU A 57 -0.11 7.92 -5.22
CA LEU A 57 -1.34 8.58 -5.62
C LEU A 57 -1.19 10.10 -5.50
N GLU A 58 -1.77 10.80 -6.46
CA GLU A 58 -1.96 12.24 -6.45
C GLU A 58 -3.45 12.53 -6.31
N THR A 59 -3.84 12.93 -5.10
CA THR A 59 -5.22 12.98 -4.65
C THR A 59 -5.56 14.41 -4.20
N PRO A 60 -5.81 15.34 -5.13
CA PRO A 60 -5.96 16.77 -4.84
C PRO A 60 -7.14 17.09 -3.90
N TYR A 61 -8.10 16.18 -3.77
CA TYR A 61 -9.29 16.33 -2.93
C TYR A 61 -9.28 15.44 -1.68
N ALA A 62 -8.23 14.64 -1.46
CA ALA A 62 -8.12 13.80 -0.28
C ALA A 62 -7.98 14.62 1.00
N ARG A 63 -8.46 14.05 2.11
CA ARG A 63 -8.32 14.66 3.45
C ARG A 63 -6.92 14.47 4.03
N SER A 64 -6.21 13.42 3.62
CA SER A 64 -4.90 13.04 4.16
C SER A 64 -3.73 13.84 3.55
N GLY A 65 -3.94 14.54 2.45
CA GLY A 65 -2.93 15.33 1.73
C GLY A 65 -2.96 15.05 0.23
N THR A 66 -2.32 15.91 -0.57
CA THR A 66 -2.28 15.80 -2.04
C THR A 66 -1.50 14.58 -2.52
N TYR A 67 -0.42 14.22 -1.81
CA TYR A 67 0.49 13.15 -2.22
C TYR A 67 0.43 12.01 -1.22
N ASN A 68 0.12 10.81 -1.70
CA ASN A 68 0.00 9.62 -0.88
C ASN A 68 0.90 8.50 -1.39
N LEU A 69 1.73 7.97 -0.50
CA LEU A 69 2.48 6.75 -0.70
C LEU A 69 1.87 5.65 0.17
N ALA A 70 1.53 4.52 -0.42
CA ALA A 70 0.95 3.40 0.30
C ALA A 70 1.74 2.12 0.04
N SER A 71 1.88 1.27 1.06
CA SER A 71 2.41 -0.09 0.92
C SER A 71 1.50 -1.07 1.62
N ALA A 72 0.97 -2.03 0.85
CA ALA A 72 0.12 -3.11 1.34
C ALA A 72 0.88 -4.44 1.29
N THR A 73 0.76 -5.23 2.36
CA THR A 73 1.30 -6.59 2.41
C THR A 73 0.41 -7.48 3.28
N ALA A 74 0.56 -8.80 3.18
CA ALA A 74 -0.22 -9.75 3.97
C ALA A 74 0.68 -10.67 4.78
N LYS A 75 0.39 -10.84 6.07
CA LYS A 75 1.08 -11.79 6.94
C LYS A 75 0.06 -12.57 7.75
N GLY A 76 0.09 -13.89 7.62
CA GLY A 76 -0.93 -14.75 8.19
C GLY A 76 -2.31 -14.47 7.58
N SER A 77 -3.27 -14.10 8.43
CA SER A 77 -4.63 -13.71 8.06
C SER A 77 -4.86 -12.19 8.03
N THR A 78 -3.80 -11.38 8.12
CA THR A 78 -3.89 -9.93 8.28
C THR A 78 -3.23 -9.21 7.11
N VAL A 79 -3.95 -8.24 6.53
CA VAL A 79 -3.38 -7.27 5.59
C VAL A 79 -2.90 -6.06 6.39
N LEU A 80 -1.63 -5.71 6.22
CA LEU A 80 -1.03 -4.51 6.78
C LEU A 80 -0.94 -3.45 5.68
N LEU A 81 -1.35 -2.23 6.02
CA LEU A 81 -1.29 -1.07 5.15
C LEU A 81 -0.49 0.04 5.86
N LEU A 82 0.62 0.46 5.25
CA LEU A 82 1.32 1.69 5.60
C LEU A 82 0.87 2.79 4.65
N VAL A 83 0.48 3.94 5.18
CA VAL A 83 0.17 5.15 4.39
C VAL A 83 1.04 6.30 4.88
N LEU A 84 1.71 6.96 3.94
CA LEU A 84 2.49 8.18 4.16
C LEU A 84 1.90 9.29 3.29
N SER A 85 1.34 10.31 3.92
CA SER A 85 0.66 11.40 3.23
C SER A 85 1.43 12.72 3.39
N ALA A 86 1.38 13.57 2.37
CA ALA A 86 2.04 14.87 2.36
C ALA A 86 1.21 15.91 1.59
N SER A 87 1.21 17.14 2.11
CA SER A 87 0.83 18.34 1.35
C SER A 87 1.91 18.72 0.32
N ASP A 88 1.58 19.58 -0.64
CA ASP A 88 2.52 20.03 -1.69
C ASP A 88 3.84 20.57 -1.12
N LYS A 89 3.77 21.36 -0.05
CA LYS A 89 4.96 21.93 0.61
C LYS A 89 5.85 20.85 1.24
N GLN A 90 5.23 19.84 1.86
CA GLN A 90 5.94 18.72 2.46
C GLN A 90 6.53 17.80 1.38
N TRP A 91 5.81 17.57 0.28
CA TRP A 91 6.27 16.74 -0.82
C TRP A 91 7.50 17.34 -1.51
N ALA A 92 7.45 18.65 -1.83
CA ALA A 92 8.52 19.37 -2.52
C ALA A 92 9.90 19.26 -1.85
N THR A 93 9.94 19.03 -0.53
CA THR A 93 11.19 18.89 0.24
C THR A 93 11.40 17.51 0.84
N GLY A 94 10.32 16.73 0.99
CA GLY A 94 10.29 15.49 1.77
C GLY A 94 10.14 14.22 0.94
N GLU A 95 9.83 14.30 -0.37
CA GLU A 95 9.56 13.14 -1.22
C GLU A 95 10.61 12.03 -1.08
N SER A 96 11.90 12.36 -1.24
CA SER A 96 12.98 11.37 -1.17
C SER A 96 13.01 10.64 0.18
N LYS A 97 12.71 11.35 1.28
CA LYS A 97 12.65 10.76 2.61
C LYS A 97 11.42 9.87 2.77
N LEU A 98 10.26 10.31 2.30
CA LEU A 98 9.02 9.54 2.36
C LEU A 98 9.12 8.25 1.52
N ARG A 99 9.68 8.31 0.31
CA ARG A 99 9.94 7.12 -0.51
C ARG A 99 10.92 6.15 0.18
N LYS A 100 11.95 6.66 0.86
CA LYS A 100 12.85 5.83 1.68
C LYS A 100 12.13 5.18 2.87
N MET A 101 11.24 5.92 3.54
CA MET A 101 10.41 5.39 4.63
C MET A 101 9.48 4.29 4.12
N LEU A 102 8.80 4.49 2.99
CA LEU A 102 7.96 3.48 2.35
C LEU A 102 8.77 2.21 2.06
N LYS A 103 9.94 2.36 1.43
CA LYS A 103 10.82 1.22 1.12
C LYS A 103 11.38 0.52 2.37
N SER A 104 11.48 1.20 3.50
CA SER A 104 11.93 0.60 4.76
C SER A 104 10.86 -0.22 5.48
N PHE A 105 9.60 -0.16 5.02
CA PHE A 105 8.53 -0.98 5.56
C PHE A 105 8.75 -2.45 5.22
N SER A 106 8.83 -3.27 6.27
CA SER A 106 8.90 -4.73 6.22
C SER A 106 8.19 -5.36 7.42
N VAL A 107 7.72 -6.60 7.27
CA VAL A 107 6.92 -7.32 8.29
C VAL A 107 7.51 -8.69 8.58
#